data_AF-A0AAI7ZEP9-F1
#
_entry.id   AF-A0AAI7ZEP9-F1
#
_cell.length_a   1.000
_cell.length_b   1.000
_cell.length_c   1.000
_cell.angle_alpha   90.00
_cell.angle_beta   90.00
_cell.angle_gamma   90.00
#
_symmetry.space_group_name_H-M   'P 1'
#
loop_
_entity.id
_entity.type
_entity.pdbx_description
1 polymer ?
#
loop_
_entity_poly.entity_id
_entity_poly.type
_entity_poly.pdbx_seq_one_letter_code
_entity_poly.pdbx_strand_id
1 'polypeptide(L)'
;MADLRFGPPYNCALELRAQPDGYALLSRNGGKFCEALTGGVAQLQMADSGAPGMQLTLPGGASPLVVALNQSSAGLAEAGRWRAAGLMSAQLEIVATTVRPGDVLGRLRYGAPRDCQVELRYAGRAAGALNAWVVANDRGYCRQLSDAQASLQVRADGSAELALLLKGQRETALFERMP
;
A
#
# COMPACT_ATOMS: atom_id res chain seq x y z
N MET A 1 0.43 4.28 -24.90
CA MET A 1 1.24 4.85 -23.81
C MET A 1 0.26 5.33 -22.76
N ALA A 2 0.50 5.04 -21.48
CA ALA A 2 -0.37 5.44 -20.38
C ALA A 2 0.48 6.11 -19.28
N ASP A 3 -0.14 6.93 -18.45
CA ASP A 3 0.51 7.59 -17.32
C ASP A 3 -0.03 7.03 -16.00
N LEU A 4 0.87 6.67 -15.09
CA LEU A 4 0.54 6.42 -13.70
C LEU A 4 0.94 7.63 -12.87
N ARG A 5 -0.03 8.29 -12.22
CA ARG A 5 0.21 9.48 -11.39
C ARG A 5 0.04 9.16 -9.92
N PHE A 6 1.08 9.42 -9.15
CA PHE A 6 1.07 9.37 -7.70
C PHE A 6 0.85 10.79 -7.18
N GLY A 7 -0.20 10.97 -6.36
CA GLY A 7 -0.45 12.23 -5.66
C GLY A 7 0.53 12.46 -4.50
N PRO A 8 0.28 13.47 -3.65
CA PRO A 8 1.03 13.67 -2.43
C PRO A 8 1.02 12.38 -1.59
N PRO A 9 2.16 11.99 -0.98
CA PRO A 9 3.41 12.74 -0.86
C PRO A 9 4.41 12.60 -2.04
N TYR A 10 4.28 11.54 -2.85
CA TYR A 10 5.26 11.20 -3.89
C TYR A 10 5.24 12.17 -5.08
N ASN A 11 4.07 12.76 -5.36
CA ASN A 11 3.84 13.79 -6.38
C ASN A 11 4.60 13.50 -7.69
N CYS A 12 4.47 12.27 -8.21
CA CYS A 12 5.25 11.84 -9.35
C CYS A 12 4.45 11.09 -10.41
N ALA A 13 4.96 11.07 -11.65
CA ALA A 13 4.32 10.42 -12.78
C ALA A 13 5.29 9.44 -13.46
N LEU A 14 4.81 8.23 -13.71
CA LEU A 14 5.48 7.23 -14.54
C LEU A 14 4.77 7.11 -15.88
N GLU A 15 5.55 7.15 -16.95
CA GLU A 15 5.14 6.68 -18.26
C GLU A 15 5.19 5.15 -18.29
N LEU A 16 4.10 4.56 -18.76
CA LEU A 16 3.95 3.13 -19.02
C LEU A 16 4.12 2.89 -20.53
N ARG A 17 5.18 2.17 -20.88
CA ARG A 17 5.46 1.73 -22.24
C ARG A 17 5.18 0.24 -22.37
N ALA A 18 4.19 -0.12 -23.20
CA ALA A 18 3.86 -1.52 -23.43
C ALA A 18 5.07 -2.32 -23.94
N GLN A 19 5.20 -3.54 -23.45
CA GLN A 19 6.18 -4.57 -23.79
C GLN A 19 5.45 -5.91 -23.95
N PRO A 20 6.06 -6.94 -24.57
CA PRO A 20 5.43 -8.25 -24.76
C PRO A 20 4.85 -8.85 -23.48
N ASP A 21 5.58 -8.69 -22.36
CA ASP A 21 5.23 -9.27 -21.08
C ASP A 21 4.84 -8.22 -20.03
N GLY A 22 4.38 -7.02 -20.42
CA GLY A 22 3.93 -6.00 -19.45
C GLY A 22 4.21 -4.56 -19.86
N TYR A 23 4.57 -3.70 -18.91
CA TYR A 23 4.84 -2.28 -19.14
C TYR A 23 6.19 -1.87 -18.55
N ALA A 24 7.08 -1.33 -19.40
CA ALA A 24 8.27 -0.62 -18.94
C ALA A 24 7.87 0.66 -18.20
N LEU A 25 8.54 0.93 -17.09
CA LEU A 25 8.38 2.18 -16.36
C LEU A 25 9.46 3.19 -16.70
N LEU A 26 9.02 4.39 -17.07
CA LEU A 26 9.88 5.52 -17.35
C LEU A 26 9.45 6.70 -16.46
N SER A 27 10.36 7.29 -15.69
CA SER A 27 10.03 8.49 -14.90
C SER A 27 9.81 9.69 -15.81
N ARG A 28 8.69 10.40 -15.62
CA ARG A 28 8.38 11.63 -16.37
C ARG A 28 8.75 12.91 -15.64
N ASN A 29 8.80 12.89 -14.31
CA ASN A 29 9.00 14.11 -13.52
C ASN A 29 10.05 13.99 -12.40
N GLY A 30 10.82 12.91 -12.35
CA GLY A 30 12.07 12.86 -11.58
C GLY A 30 11.92 12.86 -10.05
N GLY A 31 10.75 12.50 -9.51
CA GLY A 31 10.63 12.31 -8.06
C GLY A 31 11.41 11.06 -7.61
N LYS A 32 12.17 11.13 -6.50
CA LYS A 32 12.99 10.02 -5.97
C LYS A 32 12.25 8.68 -5.90
N PHE A 33 10.96 8.71 -5.59
CA PHE A 33 10.10 7.53 -5.61
C PHE A 33 9.98 6.97 -7.03
N CYS A 34 9.51 7.75 -8.01
CA CYS A 34 9.41 7.34 -9.41
C CYS A 34 10.77 6.98 -10.03
N GLU A 35 11.86 7.64 -9.63
CA GLU A 35 13.22 7.26 -10.03
C GLU A 35 13.56 5.84 -9.56
N ALA A 36 13.22 5.47 -8.33
CA ALA A 36 13.41 4.11 -7.82
C ALA A 36 12.53 3.06 -8.54
N LEU A 37 11.41 3.49 -9.14
CA LEU A 37 10.54 2.63 -9.94
C LEU A 37 10.96 2.57 -11.42
N THR A 38 11.83 3.48 -11.87
CA THR A 38 12.25 3.57 -13.28
C THR A 38 13.09 2.36 -13.68
N GLY A 39 12.84 1.83 -14.88
CA GLY A 39 13.47 0.59 -15.35
C GLY A 39 12.83 -0.69 -14.80
N GLY A 40 11.82 -0.57 -13.92
CA GLY A 40 10.98 -1.70 -13.50
C GLY A 40 9.98 -2.15 -14.57
N VAL A 41 9.36 -3.30 -14.32
CA VAL A 41 8.29 -3.86 -15.16
C VAL A 41 6.99 -3.93 -14.38
N ALA A 42 5.96 -3.21 -14.85
CA ALA A 42 4.61 -3.34 -14.33
C ALA A 42 3.84 -4.44 -15.07
N GLN A 43 3.14 -5.28 -14.30
CA GLN A 43 2.24 -6.32 -14.76
C GLN A 43 0.79 -5.86 -14.54
N LEU A 44 -0.07 -6.02 -15.54
CA LEU A 44 -1.50 -5.81 -15.36
C LEU A 44 -2.15 -7.14 -14.99
N GLN A 45 -2.82 -7.21 -13.84
CA GLN A 45 -3.57 -8.39 -13.41
C GLN A 45 -5.05 -8.03 -13.23
N MET A 46 -5.92 -8.81 -13.85
CA MET A 46 -7.36 -8.71 -13.58
C MET A 46 -7.61 -9.30 -12.20
N ALA A 47 -8.10 -8.50 -11.25
CA ALA A 47 -8.50 -9.03 -9.96
C ALA A 47 -9.80 -9.83 -10.10
N ASP A 48 -9.98 -10.84 -9.24
CA ASP A 48 -11.16 -11.74 -9.22
C ASP A 48 -12.51 -11.01 -9.11
N SER A 49 -12.50 -9.74 -8.64
CA SER A 49 -13.68 -8.88 -8.56
C SER A 49 -14.04 -8.16 -9.87
N GLY A 50 -13.44 -8.53 -11.00
CA GLY A 50 -13.67 -7.90 -12.31
C GLY A 50 -13.00 -6.51 -12.45
N ALA A 51 -12.27 -6.06 -11.44
CA ALA A 51 -11.55 -4.80 -11.44
C ALA A 51 -10.10 -4.99 -11.93
N PRO A 52 -9.62 -4.23 -12.93
CA PRO A 52 -8.21 -4.26 -13.29
C PRO A 52 -7.34 -3.66 -12.17
N GLY A 53 -6.39 -4.45 -11.68
CA GLY A 53 -5.29 -4.01 -10.83
C GLY A 53 -3.97 -4.01 -11.59
N MET A 54 -3.13 -3.02 -11.38
CA MET A 54 -1.74 -3.06 -11.85
C MET A 54 -0.85 -3.48 -10.69
N GLN A 55 -0.08 -4.54 -10.87
CA GLN A 55 0.95 -4.96 -9.93
C GLN A 55 2.31 -4.57 -10.52
N LEU A 56 2.99 -3.67 -9.85
CA LEU A 56 4.36 -3.31 -10.20
C LEU A 56 5.34 -4.19 -9.41
N THR A 57 6.10 -5.02 -10.10
CA THR A 57 7.18 -5.78 -9.47
C THR A 57 8.50 -5.07 -9.71
N LEU A 58 9.20 -4.72 -8.62
CA LEU A 58 10.53 -4.11 -8.73
C LEU A 58 11.61 -5.18 -8.83
N PRO A 59 12.65 -4.98 -9.66
CA PRO A 59 13.80 -5.87 -9.69
C PRO A 59 14.44 -5.99 -8.30
N GLY A 60 14.58 -7.22 -7.80
CA GLY A 60 15.18 -7.50 -6.49
C GLY A 60 14.24 -7.41 -5.29
N GLY A 61 12.96 -7.05 -5.47
CA GLY A 61 11.96 -6.99 -4.41
C GLY A 61 11.10 -8.25 -4.32
N ALA A 62 10.94 -8.83 -3.12
CA ALA A 62 10.10 -10.00 -2.90
C ALA A 62 8.59 -9.70 -2.78
N SER A 63 8.16 -8.45 -2.94
CA SER A 63 6.75 -8.07 -2.83
C SER A 63 6.37 -7.01 -3.86
N PRO A 64 5.32 -7.26 -4.67
CA PRO A 64 4.88 -6.33 -5.70
C PRO A 64 4.21 -5.10 -5.06
N LEU A 65 4.46 -3.95 -5.67
CA LEU A 65 3.78 -2.70 -5.39
C LEU A 65 2.42 -2.69 -6.10
N VAL A 66 1.34 -2.70 -5.34
CA VAL A 66 -0.01 -2.80 -5.91
C VAL A 66 -0.63 -1.43 -6.15
N VAL A 67 -1.20 -1.22 -7.34
CA VAL A 67 -2.01 -0.04 -7.69
C VAL A 67 -3.29 -0.44 -8.41
N ALA A 68 -4.45 -0.23 -7.79
CA ALA A 68 -5.74 -0.41 -8.45
C ALA A 68 -6.05 0.77 -9.38
N LEU A 69 -6.42 0.45 -10.63
CA LEU A 69 -6.81 1.44 -11.64
C LEU A 69 -8.33 1.70 -11.63
N ASN A 70 -9.11 0.71 -11.19
CA ASN A 70 -10.55 0.83 -11.10
C ASN A 70 -10.97 1.79 -9.97
N GLN A 71 -11.77 2.80 -10.32
CA GLN A 71 -12.29 3.82 -9.41
C GLN A 71 -13.64 3.44 -8.77
N SER A 72 -14.12 2.21 -8.95
CA SER A 72 -15.30 1.70 -8.27
C SER A 72 -15.08 1.59 -6.76
N SER A 73 -16.13 1.83 -5.97
CA SER A 73 -16.08 1.63 -4.53
C SER A 73 -15.98 0.14 -4.17
N ALA A 74 -15.09 -0.21 -3.25
CA ALA A 74 -15.00 -1.55 -2.66
C ALA A 74 -15.50 -1.55 -1.21
N GLY A 75 -16.27 -2.56 -0.82
CA GLY A 75 -16.60 -2.83 0.58
C GLY A 75 -15.40 -3.37 1.36
N LEU A 76 -15.25 -2.96 2.61
CA LEU A 76 -14.12 -3.35 3.47
C LEU A 76 -14.58 -4.21 4.65
N ALA A 77 -14.36 -5.52 4.54
CA ALA A 77 -14.56 -6.45 5.66
C ALA A 77 -13.58 -6.15 6.81
N GLU A 78 -12.46 -5.52 6.51
CA GLU A 78 -11.39 -5.15 7.43
C GLU A 78 -11.71 -3.90 8.26
N ALA A 79 -12.83 -3.21 7.98
CA ALA A 79 -13.25 -2.04 8.72
C ALA A 79 -13.38 -2.35 10.22
N GLY A 80 -12.81 -1.48 11.06
CA GLY A 80 -12.73 -1.67 12.51
C GLY A 80 -11.38 -1.26 13.08
N ARG A 81 -11.25 -1.46 14.40
CA ARG A 81 -10.00 -1.24 15.13
C ARG A 81 -9.27 -2.56 15.32
N TRP A 82 -7.96 -2.49 15.21
CA TRP A 82 -7.06 -3.62 15.34
C TRP A 82 -5.89 -3.21 16.23
N ARG A 83 -5.39 -4.14 17.02
CA ARG A 83 -4.24 -3.94 17.91
C ARG A 83 -3.18 -4.97 17.60
N ALA A 84 -1.91 -4.55 17.55
CA ALA A 84 -0.81 -5.46 17.34
C ALA A 84 -0.77 -6.53 18.43
N ALA A 85 -0.56 -7.78 18.03
CA ALA A 85 -0.28 -8.89 18.91
C ALA A 85 1.21 -8.87 19.30
N GLY A 86 1.51 -9.01 20.59
CA GLY A 86 2.88 -9.07 21.11
C GLY A 86 3.36 -7.77 21.76
N LEU A 87 4.69 -7.56 21.76
CA LEU A 87 5.35 -6.48 22.52
C LEU A 87 5.26 -5.10 21.85
N MET A 88 4.81 -5.04 20.59
CA MET A 88 4.70 -3.77 19.87
C MET A 88 3.40 -3.07 20.26
N SER A 89 3.51 -1.85 20.80
CA SER A 89 2.34 -0.98 20.98
C SER A 89 1.97 -0.37 19.62
N ALA A 90 1.13 -1.05 18.86
CA ALA A 90 0.59 -0.53 17.60
C ALA A 90 -0.92 -0.77 17.48
N GLN A 91 -1.61 0.18 16.84
CA GLN A 91 -3.03 0.14 16.58
C GLN A 91 -3.28 0.53 15.12
N LEU A 92 -4.10 -0.25 14.45
CA LEU A 92 -4.56 0.01 13.09
C LEU A 92 -6.06 0.27 13.15
N GLU A 93 -6.48 1.43 12.66
CA GLU A 93 -7.88 1.79 12.56
C GLU A 93 -8.25 1.90 11.07
N ILE A 94 -9.21 1.10 10.62
CA ILE A 94 -9.78 1.18 9.28
C ILE A 94 -11.18 1.75 9.43
N VAL A 95 -11.34 3.01 9.01
CA VAL A 95 -12.56 3.80 9.27
C VAL A 95 -13.55 3.74 8.12
N ALA A 96 -13.08 3.45 6.90
CA ALA A 96 -13.92 3.45 5.73
C ALA A 96 -14.64 2.10 5.55
N THR A 97 -15.93 2.15 5.25
CA THR A 97 -16.74 0.96 4.89
C THR A 97 -16.82 0.77 3.37
N THR A 98 -16.64 1.86 2.61
CA THR A 98 -16.51 1.88 1.15
C THR A 98 -15.39 2.83 0.73
N VAL A 99 -14.49 2.40 -0.16
CA VAL A 99 -13.34 3.19 -0.62
C VAL A 99 -13.09 3.08 -2.11
N ARG A 100 -12.51 4.12 -2.70
CA ARG A 100 -11.89 4.15 -4.03
C ARG A 100 -10.38 4.36 -3.90
N PRO A 101 -9.57 3.96 -4.90
CA PRO A 101 -8.13 4.19 -4.84
C PRO A 101 -7.79 5.65 -4.57
N GLY A 102 -6.95 5.90 -3.56
CA GLY A 102 -6.57 7.23 -3.09
C GLY A 102 -7.40 7.78 -1.93
N ASP A 103 -8.58 7.21 -1.65
CA ASP A 103 -9.40 7.59 -0.50
C ASP A 103 -8.69 7.25 0.82
N VAL A 104 -8.98 8.03 1.86
CA VAL A 104 -8.51 7.75 3.21
C VAL A 104 -9.12 6.43 3.68
N LEU A 105 -8.25 5.44 3.91
CA LEU A 105 -8.63 4.13 4.41
C LEU A 105 -8.75 4.14 5.94
N GLY A 106 -7.79 4.79 6.60
CA GLY A 106 -7.57 4.61 8.02
C GLY A 106 -6.27 5.22 8.52
N ARG A 107 -5.82 4.77 9.70
CA ARG A 107 -4.61 5.23 10.35
C ARG A 107 -3.86 4.08 11.01
N LEU A 108 -2.55 4.14 10.96
CA LEU A 108 -1.65 3.27 11.74
C LEU A 108 -0.97 4.12 12.81
N ARG A 109 -1.11 3.73 14.08
CA ARG A 109 -0.53 4.40 15.23
C ARG A 109 0.40 3.46 15.97
N TYR A 110 1.63 3.90 16.21
CA TYR A 110 2.57 3.30 17.16
C TYR A 110 2.59 4.13 18.44
N GLY A 111 2.49 3.47 19.60
CA GLY A 111 2.72 4.09 20.90
C GLY A 111 4.21 4.22 21.24
N ALA A 112 4.49 4.59 22.49
CA ALA A 112 5.84 4.74 22.98
C ALA A 112 6.68 3.46 22.80
N PRO A 113 7.99 3.58 22.49
CA PRO A 113 8.75 4.82 22.35
C PRO A 113 8.71 5.43 20.92
N ARG A 114 7.97 4.81 19.99
CA ARG A 114 7.94 5.22 18.59
C ARG A 114 7.07 6.45 18.36
N ASP A 115 5.98 6.59 19.13
CA ASP A 115 5.03 7.71 19.15
C ASP A 115 4.79 8.31 17.76
N CYS A 116 4.22 7.47 16.90
CA CYS A 116 4.08 7.76 15.48
C CYS A 116 2.64 7.49 15.04
N GLN A 117 2.08 8.36 14.20
CA GLN A 117 0.79 8.14 13.56
C GLN A 117 0.87 8.53 12.08
N VAL A 118 0.40 7.65 11.21
CA VAL A 118 0.37 7.85 9.76
C VAL A 118 -1.02 7.57 9.20
N GLU A 119 -1.42 8.36 8.22
CA GLU A 119 -2.63 8.12 7.44
C GLU A 119 -2.36 7.01 6.41
N LEU A 120 -3.36 6.16 6.20
CA LEU A 120 -3.36 5.14 5.16
C LEU A 120 -4.37 5.52 4.08
N ARG A 121 -3.98 5.41 2.82
CA ARG A 121 -4.85 5.62 1.66
C ARG A 121 -5.03 4.34 0.87
N TYR A 122 -6.25 4.01 0.47
CA TYR A 122 -6.53 2.75 -0.21
C TYR A 122 -5.78 2.68 -1.55
N ALA A 123 -5.05 1.59 -1.77
CA ALA A 123 -4.27 1.35 -2.98
C ALA A 123 -4.86 0.25 -3.87
N GLY A 124 -5.77 -0.57 -3.34
CA GLY A 124 -6.38 -1.68 -4.06
C GLY A 124 -6.35 -3.00 -3.30
N ARG A 125 -6.66 -4.09 -4.00
CA ARG A 125 -6.50 -5.45 -3.51
C ARG A 125 -5.59 -6.26 -4.44
N ALA A 126 -4.83 -7.18 -3.86
CA ALA A 126 -4.05 -8.16 -4.60
C ALA A 126 -3.96 -9.46 -3.79
N ALA A 127 -4.25 -10.60 -4.42
CA ALA A 127 -4.23 -11.92 -3.78
C ALA A 127 -5.00 -11.96 -2.44
N GLY A 128 -6.16 -11.30 -2.38
CA GLY A 128 -6.99 -11.21 -1.17
C GLY A 128 -6.58 -10.12 -0.17
N ALA A 129 -5.34 -9.64 -0.21
CA ALA A 129 -4.85 -8.64 0.72
C ALA A 129 -5.34 -7.22 0.36
N LEU A 130 -5.68 -6.44 1.39
CA LEU A 130 -6.01 -5.02 1.32
C LEU A 130 -4.71 -4.20 1.30
N ASN A 131 -4.46 -3.48 0.21
CA ASN A 131 -3.25 -2.67 0.08
C ASN A 131 -3.54 -1.18 0.30
N ALA A 132 -2.61 -0.50 0.94
CA ALA A 132 -2.71 0.92 1.24
C ALA A 132 -1.34 1.62 1.12
N TRP A 133 -1.40 2.90 0.78
CA TRP A 133 -0.24 3.79 0.83
C TRP A 133 -0.14 4.44 2.19
N VAL A 134 1.06 4.41 2.77
CA VAL A 134 1.38 5.20 3.95
C VAL A 134 1.68 6.63 3.50
N VAL A 135 0.87 7.58 3.95
CA VAL A 135 1.07 9.00 3.66
C VAL A 135 2.34 9.47 4.37
N ALA A 136 3.15 10.31 3.71
CA ALA A 136 4.40 10.77 4.29
C ALA A 136 4.17 11.58 5.56
N ASN A 137 5.06 11.36 6.51
CA ASN A 137 5.15 12.04 7.76
C ASN A 137 6.64 12.13 8.14
N ASP A 138 7.18 13.34 8.13
CA ASP A 138 8.60 13.61 8.30
C ASP A 138 9.10 13.54 9.75
N ARG A 139 8.22 13.20 10.70
CA ARG A 139 8.50 13.20 12.15
C ARG A 139 8.94 11.84 12.68
N GLY A 140 10.06 11.82 13.40
CA GLY A 140 10.52 10.68 14.21
C GLY A 140 10.53 9.34 13.44
N TYR A 141 9.99 8.30 14.08
CA TYR A 141 9.87 6.97 13.47
C TYR A 141 8.98 6.97 12.21
N CYS A 142 7.98 7.86 12.11
CA CYS A 142 7.10 7.92 10.94
C CYS A 142 7.83 8.24 9.64
N ARG A 143 8.99 8.89 9.71
CA ARG A 143 9.83 9.14 8.53
C ARG A 143 10.25 7.84 7.85
N GLN A 144 10.42 6.75 8.60
CA GLN A 144 10.80 5.45 8.06
C GLN A 144 9.63 4.76 7.36
N LEU A 145 8.41 4.98 7.87
CA LEU A 145 7.18 4.42 7.33
C LEU A 145 6.62 5.24 6.17
N SER A 146 7.04 6.50 6.07
CA SER A 146 6.67 7.37 4.96
C SER A 146 6.98 6.68 3.67
N ASP A 147 6.11 6.92 2.70
CA ASP A 147 6.35 6.47 1.33
C ASP A 147 6.36 4.93 1.16
N ALA A 148 5.81 4.21 2.15
CA ALA A 148 5.70 2.76 2.14
C ALA A 148 4.33 2.28 1.62
N GLN A 149 4.29 1.01 1.23
CA GLN A 149 3.04 0.28 1.03
C GLN A 149 2.76 -0.62 2.24
N ALA A 150 1.52 -0.59 2.72
CA ALA A 150 0.98 -1.50 3.70
C ALA A 150 0.08 -2.53 3.01
N SER A 151 0.18 -3.79 3.39
CA SER A 151 -0.67 -4.89 2.91
C SER A 151 -1.26 -5.62 4.11
N LEU A 152 -2.57 -5.63 4.23
CA LEU A 152 -3.30 -6.28 5.31
C LEU A 152 -4.00 -7.54 4.80
N GLN A 153 -3.67 -8.68 5.40
CA GLN A 153 -4.31 -9.95 5.10
C GLN A 153 -5.02 -10.47 6.35
N VAL A 154 -6.34 -10.56 6.30
CA VAL A 154 -7.12 -11.23 7.36
C VAL A 154 -6.93 -12.76 7.20
N ARG A 155 -6.66 -13.41 8.32
CA ARG A 155 -6.44 -14.85 8.43
C ARG A 155 -7.74 -15.56 8.82
N ALA A 156 -7.76 -16.88 8.67
CA ALA A 156 -8.93 -17.71 8.98
C ALA A 156 -9.33 -17.66 10.46
N ASP A 157 -8.39 -17.37 11.36
CA ASP A 157 -8.63 -17.21 12.80
C ASP A 157 -9.19 -15.83 13.20
N GLY A 158 -9.42 -14.94 12.22
CA GLY A 158 -9.92 -13.59 12.44
C GLY A 158 -8.85 -12.56 12.84
N SER A 159 -7.59 -12.98 13.03
CA SER A 159 -6.45 -12.07 13.13
C SER A 159 -6.09 -11.50 11.75
N ALA A 160 -5.26 -10.46 11.72
CA ALA A 160 -4.74 -9.91 10.48
C ALA A 160 -3.22 -9.80 10.53
N GLU A 161 -2.57 -10.16 9.43
CA GLU A 161 -1.16 -9.86 9.22
C GLU A 161 -1.05 -8.54 8.46
N LEU A 162 -0.33 -7.57 9.04
CA LEU A 162 0.08 -6.35 8.38
C LEU A 162 1.52 -6.52 7.90
N ALA A 163 1.73 -6.42 6.59
CA ALA A 163 3.04 -6.32 5.97
C ALA A 163 3.31 -4.88 5.54
N LEU A 164 4.49 -4.36 5.87
CA LEU A 164 4.98 -3.05 5.41
C LEU A 164 6.15 -3.28 4.44
N LEU A 165 6.06 -2.70 3.25
CA LEU A 165 7.14 -2.68 2.27
C LEU A 165 7.96 -1.40 2.47
N LEU A 166 9.07 -1.52 3.19
CA LEU A 166 9.98 -0.43 3.55
C LEU A 166 11.26 -0.56 2.73
N LYS A 167 11.51 0.38 1.80
CA LYS A 167 12.75 0.40 0.99
C LYS A 167 13.09 -0.97 0.34
N GLY A 168 12.07 -1.69 -0.12
CA GLY A 168 12.22 -3.02 -0.73
C GLY A 168 12.30 -4.20 0.25
N GLN A 169 12.32 -3.95 1.56
CA GLN A 169 12.23 -4.97 2.59
C GLN A 169 10.80 -5.10 3.10
N ARG A 170 10.37 -6.34 3.38
CA ARG A 170 9.06 -6.62 3.93
C ARG A 170 9.17 -6.87 5.43
N GLU A 171 8.56 -6.01 6.23
CA GLU A 171 8.36 -6.24 7.66
C GLU A 171 6.93 -6.71 7.91
N THR A 172 6.73 -7.65 8.83
CA THR A 172 5.39 -8.17 9.15
C THR A 172 5.08 -8.06 10.65
N ALA A 173 3.82 -7.82 10.96
CA ALA A 173 3.29 -7.80 12.32
C ALA A 173 1.88 -8.38 12.35
N LEU A 174 1.54 -9.06 13.44
CA LEU A 174 0.20 -9.60 13.66
C LEU A 174 -0.67 -8.59 14.40
N PHE A 175 -1.94 -8.58 14.06
CA PHE A 175 -2.96 -7.71 14.63
C PHE A 175 -4.20 -8.53 14.98
N GLU A 176 -4.78 -8.25 16.13
CA GLU A 176 -6.05 -8.80 16.59
C GLU A 176 -7.13 -7.74 16.46
N ARG A 177 -8.32 -8.15 16.03
CA ARG A 177 -9.47 -7.24 15.98
C ARG A 177 -9.89 -6.86 17.39
N MET A 178 -10.05 -5.57 17.63
CA MET A 178 -10.62 -5.07 18.87
C MET A 178 -12.15 -5.14 18.80
N PRO A 179 -12.82 -5.38 19.93
CA PRO A 179 -14.27 -5.25 20.02
C PRO A 179 -14.75 -3.80 19.77
#